data_AF-A0A1M3MNU2-F1
#
_entry.id   AF-A0A1M3MNU2-F1
#
_cell.length_a   1.000
_cell.length_b   1.000
_cell.length_c   1.000
_cell.angle_alpha   90.00
_cell.angle_beta   90.00
_cell.angle_gamma   90.00
#
_symmetry.space_group_name_H-M   'P 1'
#
loop_
_entity.id
_entity.type
_entity.pdbx_description
1 polymer ?
#
loop_
_entity_poly.entity_id
_entity_poly.type
_entity_poly.pdbx_seq_one_letter_code
_entity_poly.pdbx_strand_id
1 'polypeptide(L)'
;MAKIIRKETRKRGIIGWFFLLAFIAFNIFMAFGLFAGINNASKVQAASDAERAGQAIGTVLGSGFLLFIWLAGVVILGFFVLLSRGRKIIVEETVE
;
A
#
# COMPACT_ATOMS: atom_id res chain seq x y z
N MET A 1 -18.01 25.38 37.84
CA MET A 1 -17.89 25.67 36.39
C MET A 1 -17.78 24.32 35.70
N ALA A 2 -18.79 23.93 34.91
CA ALA A 2 -18.79 22.64 34.22
C ALA A 2 -17.67 22.60 33.17
N LYS A 3 -16.91 21.50 33.11
CA LYS A 3 -15.82 21.31 32.16
C LYS A 3 -16.33 20.48 30.98
N ILE A 4 -16.34 21.06 29.79
CA ILE A 4 -16.73 20.39 28.54
C ILE A 4 -15.47 19.77 27.92
N ILE A 5 -15.43 18.45 27.78
CA ILE A 5 -14.37 17.73 27.06
C ILE A 5 -14.92 17.31 25.70
N ARG A 6 -14.38 17.89 24.62
CA ARG A 6 -14.76 17.56 23.25
C ARG A 6 -13.77 16.54 22.67
N LYS A 7 -14.22 15.30 22.44
CA LYS A 7 -13.41 14.21 21.89
C LYS A 7 -13.81 13.93 20.44
N GLU A 8 -12.91 14.24 19.50
CA GLU A 8 -13.09 13.83 18.10
C GLU A 8 -12.73 12.35 17.95
N THR A 9 -13.72 11.50 17.67
CA THR A 9 -13.49 10.09 17.34
C THR A 9 -13.86 9.84 15.88
N ARG A 10 -13.11 8.99 15.18
CA ARG A 10 -13.42 8.63 13.79
C ARG A 10 -13.61 7.12 13.69
N LYS A 11 -14.86 6.66 13.65
CA LYS A 11 -15.18 5.25 13.45
C LYS A 11 -15.24 4.92 11.96
N ARG A 12 -14.41 3.99 11.48
CA ARG A 12 -14.51 3.43 10.13
C ARG A 12 -15.59 2.35 10.11
N GLY A 13 -16.43 2.34 9.07
CA GLY A 13 -17.42 1.27 8.85
C GLY A 13 -16.78 -0.01 8.28
N ILE A 14 -17.57 -1.08 8.16
CA ILE A 14 -17.13 -2.40 7.65
C ILE A 14 -16.49 -2.28 6.26
N ILE A 15 -17.14 -1.56 5.34
CA ILE A 15 -16.63 -1.32 3.98
C ILE A 15 -15.28 -0.58 4.00
N GLY A 16 -15.12 0.41 4.90
CA GLY A 16 -13.86 1.13 5.04
C GLY A 16 -12.73 0.31 5.65
N TRP A 17 -13.08 -0.71 6.43
CA TRP A 17 -12.13 -1.71 6.91
C TRP A 17 -11.72 -2.69 5.81
N PHE A 18 -12.66 -3.13 4.98
CA PHE A 18 -12.38 -3.98 3.82
C PHE A 18 -11.39 -3.32 2.85
N PHE A 19 -11.65 -2.08 2.43
CA PHE A 19 -10.73 -1.36 1.53
C PHE A 19 -9.37 -1.09 2.18
N LEU A 20 -9.33 -0.80 3.48
CA LEU A 20 -8.06 -0.64 4.20
C LEU A 20 -7.26 -1.94 4.19
N LEU A 21 -7.90 -3.07 4.49
CA LEU A 21 -7.26 -4.36 4.49
C LEU A 21 -6.76 -4.74 3.10
N ALA A 22 -7.58 -4.53 2.06
CA ALA A 22 -7.20 -4.74 0.67
C ALA A 22 -6.00 -3.87 0.26
N PHE A 23 -5.99 -2.59 0.66
CA PHE A 23 -4.87 -1.69 0.42
C PHE A 23 -3.58 -2.19 1.09
N ILE A 24 -3.64 -2.61 2.35
CA ILE A 24 -2.47 -3.14 3.07
C ILE A 24 -1.99 -4.44 2.43
N ALA A 25 -2.91 -5.37 2.14
CA ALA A 25 -2.60 -6.66 1.51
C ALA A 25 -1.93 -6.46 0.14
N PHE A 26 -2.46 -5.55 -0.69
CA PHE A 26 -1.88 -5.20 -1.97
C PHE A 26 -0.45 -4.66 -1.83
N ASN A 27 -0.21 -3.74 -0.90
CA ASN A 27 1.12 -3.19 -0.68
C ASN A 27 2.13 -4.25 -0.23
N ILE A 28 1.73 -5.15 0.68
CA ILE A 28 2.59 -6.26 1.12
C ILE A 28 2.89 -7.20 -0.05
N PHE A 29 1.87 -7.55 -0.84
CA PHE A 29 2.02 -8.42 -2.00
C PHE A 29 2.99 -7.81 -3.03
N MET A 30 2.84 -6.52 -3.35
CA MET A 30 3.71 -5.84 -4.30
C MET A 30 5.15 -5.70 -3.78
N ALA A 31 5.32 -5.39 -2.48
CA ALA A 31 6.63 -5.37 -1.84
C ALA A 31 7.30 -6.72 -1.95
N PHE A 32 6.60 -7.79 -1.55
CA PHE A 32 7.10 -9.15 -1.65
C PHE A 32 7.47 -9.51 -3.10
N GLY A 33 6.61 -9.20 -4.07
CA GLY A 33 6.86 -9.45 -5.49
C GLY A 33 8.11 -8.74 -6.01
N LEU A 34 8.33 -7.48 -5.63
CA LEU A 34 9.52 -6.72 -6.03
C LEU A 34 10.80 -7.34 -5.43
N PHE A 35 10.81 -7.59 -4.11
CA PHE A 35 11.96 -8.19 -3.44
C PHE A 35 12.25 -9.61 -3.95
N ALA A 36 11.22 -10.43 -4.14
CA ALA A 36 11.37 -11.76 -4.70
C ALA A 36 11.88 -11.72 -6.14
N GLY A 37 11.35 -10.83 -6.98
CA GLY A 37 11.78 -10.67 -8.37
C GLY A 37 13.26 -10.31 -8.47
N ILE A 38 13.71 -9.28 -7.73
CA ILE A 38 15.10 -8.85 -7.73
C ILE A 38 16.03 -9.94 -7.15
N ASN A 39 15.62 -10.60 -6.07
CA ASN A 39 16.41 -11.67 -5.44
C ASN A 39 16.57 -12.90 -6.35
N ASN A 40 15.52 -13.28 -7.08
CA ASN A 40 15.63 -14.36 -8.06
C ASN A 40 16.48 -13.93 -9.26
N ALA A 41 16.33 -12.70 -9.73
CA ALA A 41 17.15 -12.16 -10.80
C ALA A 41 18.64 -12.16 -10.44
N SER A 42 19.02 -11.87 -9.20
CA SER A 42 20.44 -11.85 -8.78
C SER A 42 21.07 -13.24 -8.66
N LYS A 43 20.27 -14.31 -8.60
CA LYS A 43 20.75 -15.71 -8.51
C LYS A 43 21.05 -16.34 -9.86
N VAL A 44 20.55 -15.77 -10.95
CA VAL A 44 20.81 -16.27 -12.30
C VAL A 44 22.25 -15.94 -12.68
N GLN A 45 23.04 -16.98 -12.96
CA GLN A 45 24.40 -16.83 -13.49
C GLN A 45 24.33 -16.75 -15.02
N ALA A 46 24.84 -15.67 -15.59
CA ALA A 46 24.97 -15.52 -17.04
C ALA A 46 26.19 -16.28 -17.56
N ALA A 47 26.00 -17.14 -18.56
CA ALA A 47 27.09 -17.87 -19.22
C ALA A 47 27.77 -17.06 -20.33
N SER A 48 27.11 -16.00 -20.82
CA SER A 48 27.62 -15.10 -21.85
C SER A 48 27.38 -13.62 -21.53
N ASP A 49 28.10 -12.73 -22.21
CA ASP A 49 27.91 -11.27 -22.09
C ASP A 49 26.53 -10.83 -22.58
N ALA A 50 25.99 -11.49 -23.61
CA ALA A 50 24.64 -11.24 -24.10
C ALA A 50 23.57 -11.57 -23.06
N GLU A 51 23.70 -12.70 -22.36
CA GLU A 51 22.80 -13.05 -21.24
C GLU A 51 22.93 -12.08 -20.08
N ARG A 52 24.15 -11.64 -19.76
CA ARG A 52 24.42 -10.68 -18.67
C ARG A 52 23.75 -9.34 -18.96
N ALA A 53 23.84 -8.86 -20.21
CA ALA A 53 23.14 -7.66 -20.66
C ALA A 53 21.61 -7.85 -20.66
N GLY A 54 21.12 -8.97 -21.17
CA GLY A 54 19.70 -9.31 -21.18
C GLY A 54 19.09 -9.39 -19.77
N GLN A 55 19.81 -9.99 -18.82
CA GLN A 55 19.41 -10.07 -17.41
C GLN A 55 19.32 -8.69 -16.76
N ALA A 56 20.30 -7.81 -16.99
CA ALA A 56 20.28 -6.45 -16.47
C ALA A 56 19.08 -5.65 -17.01
N ILE A 57 18.88 -5.66 -18.33
CA ILE A 57 17.77 -4.96 -19.00
C ILE A 57 16.43 -5.53 -18.53
N GLY A 58 16.29 -6.86 -18.54
CA GLY A 58 15.07 -7.55 -18.12
C GLY A 58 14.71 -7.26 -16.65
N THR A 59 15.71 -7.20 -15.76
CA THR A 59 15.49 -6.86 -14.35
C THR A 59 15.01 -5.43 -14.18
N VAL A 60 15.61 -4.47 -14.89
CA VAL A 60 15.20 -3.05 -14.85
C VAL A 60 13.80 -2.87 -15.42
N LEU A 61 13.50 -3.47 -16.58
CA LEU A 61 12.18 -3.39 -17.19
C LEU A 61 11.11 -4.07 -16.32
N GLY A 62 11.38 -5.28 -15.82
CA GLY A 62 10.46 -6.02 -14.96
C GLY A 62 10.18 -5.30 -13.64
N SER A 63 11.21 -4.80 -12.96
CA SER A 63 11.05 -4.02 -11.72
C SER A 63 10.36 -2.68 -11.97
N GLY A 64 10.71 -1.97 -13.04
CA GLY A 64 10.07 -0.71 -13.42
C GLY A 64 8.59 -0.87 -13.74
N PHE A 65 8.22 -1.92 -14.48
CA PHE A 65 6.82 -2.23 -14.77
C PHE A 65 6.04 -2.61 -13.51
N LEU A 66 6.65 -3.40 -12.63
CA LEU A 66 6.04 -3.77 -11.34
C LEU A 66 5.83 -2.54 -10.45
N LEU A 67 6.80 -1.62 -10.40
CA LEU A 67 6.67 -0.35 -9.69
C LEU A 67 5.56 0.53 -10.26
N PHE A 68 5.40 0.57 -11.58
CA PHE A 68 4.31 1.31 -12.23
C PHE A 68 2.93 0.76 -11.82
N ILE A 69 2.76 -0.57 -11.86
CA ILE A 69 1.53 -1.23 -11.39
C ILE A 69 1.31 -0.95 -9.90
N TRP A 70 2.37 -1.00 -9.10
CA TRP A 70 2.28 -0.74 -7.67
C TRP A 70 1.79 0.68 -7.41
N LEU A 71 2.39 1.68 -8.07
CA LEU A 71 1.97 3.08 -7.93
C LEU A 71 0.50 3.27 -8.34
N ALA A 72 0.10 2.73 -9.50
CA ALA A 72 -1.28 2.81 -9.96
C ALA A 72 -2.26 2.16 -8.97
N GLY A 73 -1.94 0.98 -8.44
CA GLY A 73 -2.75 0.29 -7.45
C GLY A 73 -2.84 1.04 -6.11
N VAL A 74 -1.74 1.65 -5.66
CA VAL A 74 -1.72 2.51 -4.46
C VAL A 74 -2.62 3.72 -4.64
N VAL A 75 -2.59 4.37 -5.80
CA VAL A 75 -3.47 5.50 -6.09
C VAL A 75 -4.93 5.05 -6.07
N ILE A 76 -5.29 4.00 -6.82
CA ILE A 76 -6.68 3.54 -6.96
C ILE A 76 -7.24 3.06 -5.60
N LEU A 77 -6.56 2.14 -4.92
CA LEU A 77 -7.00 1.61 -3.63
C LEU A 77 -6.92 2.68 -2.54
N GLY A 78 -5.91 3.56 -2.59
CA GLY A 78 -5.77 4.69 -1.67
C GLY A 78 -6.95 5.65 -1.76
N PHE A 79 -7.41 5.94 -2.98
CA PHE A 79 -8.64 6.71 -3.20
C PHE A 79 -9.86 6.02 -2.57
N PHE A 80 -10.06 4.72 -2.77
CA PHE A 80 -11.16 3.99 -2.13
C PHE A 80 -11.07 3.98 -0.60
N VAL A 81 -9.87 3.86 -0.04
CA VAL A 81 -9.65 3.96 1.41
C VAL A 81 -10.01 5.35 1.93
N LEU A 82 -9.65 6.42 1.21
CA LEU A 82 -9.99 7.78 1.59
C LEU A 82 -11.50 8.04 1.53
N LEU A 83 -12.16 7.61 0.46
CA LEU A 83 -13.62 7.75 0.29
C LEU A 83 -14.39 6.96 1.34
N SER A 84 -13.87 5.82 1.79
CA SER A 84 -14.49 4.99 2.81
C SER A 84 -14.09 5.33 4.25
N ARG A 85 -13.29 6.40 4.48
CA ARG A 85 -12.97 6.85 5.84
C ARG A 85 -14.22 7.42 6.51
N GLY A 86 -14.73 6.69 7.51
CA GLY A 86 -15.95 7.03 8.25
C GLY A 86 -15.97 8.43 8.86
N ARG A 87 -17.18 8.90 9.19
CA ARG A 87 -17.47 10.27 9.64
C ARG A 87 -16.75 10.60 10.95
N LYS A 88 -16.40 11.87 11.12
CA LYS A 88 -15.99 12.43 12.41
C LYS A 88 -17.21 12.43 13.32
N ILE A 89 -17.09 11.85 14.51
CA ILE A 89 -18.10 11.89 15.57
C ILE A 89 -17.49 12.75 16.67
N ILE A 90 -18.11 13.90 16.95
CA ILE A 90 -17.74 14.77 18.06
C ILE A 90 -18.54 14.28 19.26
N VAL A 91 -17.86 13.76 20.27
CA VAL A 91 -18.47 13.38 21.55
C VAL A 91 -18.19 14.51 22.53
N GLU A 92 -19.25 15.12 23.07
CA GLU A 92 -19.16 16.13 24.11
C GLU A 92 -19.51 15.46 25.44
N GLU A 93 -18.54 15.36 26.35
CA GLU A 93 -18.77 14.91 27.71
C GLU A 93 -18.77 16.12 28.64
N THR A 94 -19.87 16.31 29.37
CA THR A 94 -19.97 17.29 30.46
C THR A 94 -19.53 16.59 31.74
N VAL A 95 -18.41 17.03 32.31
CA VAL A 95 -17.91 16.52 33.59
C VAL A 95 -18.29 17.53 34.67
N GLU A 96 -19.16 17.14 35.60
CA GLU A 96 -19.50 17.89 36.82
C GLU A 96 -18.40 17.76 37.89
#